data_AF-A0AAD4BKY3-F1
#
_entry.id   AF-A0AAD4BKY3-F1
#
_cell.length_a   1.000
_cell.length_b   1.000
_cell.length_c   1.000
_cell.angle_alpha   90.00
_cell.angle_beta   90.00
_cell.angle_gamma   90.00
#
_symmetry.space_group_name_H-M   'P 1'
#
loop_
_entity.id
_entity.type
_entity.pdbx_description
1 polymer ?
#
loop_
_entity_poly.entity_id
_entity_poly.type
_entity_poly.pdbx_seq_one_letter_code
_entity_poly.pdbx_strand_id
1 'polypeptide(L)'
;MFASSDQNKLKEALQAGGAKDFNFEHVKKQRVESIDYYPIPTVDLVQLVHKISAFDWESSDPWLGHVCLDVSTKSLIGVGAFKTAQITHLMLSPLRPTGLGSLPNQSIIIKWSYIITGDKTAQLGSPFVYPSLGEEANQLYHEANIMYWVKVLLKLTYNYINRAVDNADQALPFEIPYLHFVDAGLLLAFTEHHNPI
;
A
#
# COMPACT_ATOMS: atom_id res chain seq x y z
N MET A 1 27.40 -16.08 16.11
CA MET A 1 28.00 -16.12 14.75
C MET A 1 27.16 -17.06 13.89
N PHE A 2 26.10 -16.56 13.26
CA PHE A 2 25.28 -17.37 12.35
C PHE A 2 25.93 -17.35 10.97
N ALA A 3 26.42 -18.50 10.52
CA ALA A 3 26.96 -18.64 9.17
C ALA A 3 25.81 -18.53 8.15
N SER A 4 26.03 -17.77 7.08
CA SER A 4 25.12 -17.71 5.93
C SER A 4 24.80 -19.13 5.46
N SER A 5 23.52 -19.49 5.45
CA SER A 5 23.09 -20.85 5.09
C SER A 5 23.46 -21.14 3.64
N ASP A 6 24.06 -22.30 3.38
CA ASP A 6 24.37 -22.79 2.04
C ASP A 6 23.09 -22.81 1.18
N GLN A 7 23.05 -21.92 0.19
CA GLN A 7 21.89 -21.70 -0.68
C GLN A 7 21.49 -22.98 -1.42
N ASN A 8 22.45 -23.85 -1.74
CA ASN A 8 22.17 -25.11 -2.42
C ASN A 8 21.44 -26.08 -1.50
N LYS A 9 21.83 -26.15 -0.22
CA LYS A 9 21.15 -27.01 0.77
C LYS A 9 19.73 -26.54 1.05
N LEU A 10 19.50 -25.22 1.11
CA LEU A 10 18.15 -24.67 1.27
C LEU A 10 17.26 -25.02 0.07
N LYS A 11 17.80 -24.89 -1.15
CA LYS A 11 17.10 -25.26 -2.38
C LYS A 11 16.75 -26.75 -2.40
N GLU A 12 17.70 -27.62 -2.06
CA GLU A 12 17.49 -29.07 -1.98
C GLU A 12 16.43 -29.44 -0.93
N ALA A 13 16.47 -28.82 0.25
CA ALA A 13 15.49 -29.04 1.30
C ALA A 13 14.07 -28.63 0.88
N LEU A 14 13.92 -27.47 0.21
CA LEU A 14 12.62 -26.99 -0.27
C LEU A 14 12.07 -27.88 -1.39
N GLN A 15 12.93 -28.35 -2.30
CA GLN A 15 12.54 -29.30 -3.34
C GLN A 15 12.15 -30.67 -2.77
N ALA A 16 12.91 -31.17 -1.78
CA ALA A 16 12.63 -32.42 -1.09
C ALA A 16 11.33 -32.36 -0.27
N GLY A 17 10.97 -31.18 0.26
CA GLY A 17 9.72 -30.92 0.97
C GLY A 17 8.46 -30.86 0.08
N GLY A 18 8.57 -31.13 -1.22
CA GLY A 18 7.43 -31.19 -2.15
C GLY A 18 7.14 -29.91 -2.92
N ALA A 19 7.97 -28.86 -2.78
CA ALA A 19 7.87 -27.64 -3.60
C ALA A 19 8.54 -27.86 -4.97
N LYS A 20 7.94 -28.74 -5.78
CA LYS A 20 8.50 -29.19 -7.08
C LYS A 20 8.73 -28.04 -8.07
N ASP A 21 7.96 -26.95 -7.94
CA ASP A 21 8.02 -25.76 -8.80
C ASP A 21 8.65 -24.53 -8.11
N PHE A 22 9.43 -24.74 -7.04
CA PHE A 22 10.07 -23.63 -6.32
C PHE A 22 11.12 -22.92 -7.19
N ASN A 23 10.80 -21.70 -7.63
CA ASN A 23 11.70 -20.89 -8.43
C ASN A 23 12.58 -20.01 -7.53
N PHE A 24 13.78 -20.50 -7.23
CA PHE A 24 14.77 -19.78 -6.42
C PHE A 24 15.13 -18.39 -6.98
N GLU A 25 15.12 -18.23 -8.30
CA GLU A 25 15.40 -16.94 -8.96
C GLU A 25 14.27 -15.92 -8.76
N HIS A 26 13.05 -16.37 -8.48
CA HIS A 26 11.97 -15.48 -8.06
C HIS A 26 12.19 -15.00 -6.62
N VAL A 27 12.62 -15.90 -5.72
CA VAL A 27 12.85 -15.57 -4.30
C VAL A 27 14.00 -14.59 -4.11
N LYS A 28 15.08 -14.71 -4.89
CA LYS A 28 16.17 -13.71 -4.90
C LYS A 28 15.70 -12.31 -5.29
N LYS A 29 14.57 -12.20 -6.00
CA LYS A 29 13.98 -10.94 -6.44
C LYS A 29 12.89 -10.45 -5.49
N GLN A 30 12.69 -11.11 -4.36
CA GLN A 30 11.80 -10.61 -3.34
C GLN A 30 12.59 -9.85 -2.28
N ARG A 31 12.12 -8.65 -1.96
CA ARG A 31 12.59 -7.84 -0.85
C ARG A 31 11.46 -7.74 0.16
N VAL A 32 11.75 -8.10 1.41
CA VAL A 32 10.81 -7.92 2.51
C VAL A 32 11.21 -6.65 3.25
N GLU A 33 10.23 -5.78 3.48
CA GLU A 33 10.41 -4.54 4.26
C GLU A 33 9.43 -4.52 5.42
N SER A 34 9.92 -4.17 6.60
CA SER A 34 9.08 -3.88 7.78
C SER A 34 8.42 -2.52 7.59
N ILE A 35 7.14 -2.44 7.93
CA ILE A 35 6.30 -1.27 7.69
C ILE A 35 5.46 -0.88 8.90
N ASP A 36 5.20 0.42 9.00
CA ASP A 36 4.04 0.96 9.71
C ASP A 36 2.93 1.24 8.70
N TYR A 37 1.76 0.64 8.93
CA TYR A 37 0.58 0.80 8.07
C TYR A 37 -0.50 1.63 8.76
N TYR A 38 -0.88 2.74 8.13
CA TYR A 38 -1.93 3.64 8.60
C TYR A 38 -3.11 3.62 7.60
N PRO A 39 -4.20 2.91 7.90
CA PRO A 39 -5.35 2.86 7.00
C PRO A 39 -6.02 4.23 6.90
N ILE A 40 -6.35 4.67 5.68
CA ILE A 40 -7.07 5.93 5.47
C ILE A 40 -8.57 5.68 5.70
N PRO A 41 -9.16 6.24 6.77
CA PRO A 41 -10.53 5.92 7.15
C PRO A 41 -11.55 6.53 6.20
N THR A 42 -12.78 6.00 6.22
CA THR A 42 -13.95 6.59 5.57
C THR A 42 -14.90 7.11 6.64
N VAL A 43 -14.82 8.40 6.97
CA VAL A 43 -15.70 9.01 7.99
C VAL A 43 -16.87 9.75 7.34
N ASP A 44 -17.89 10.08 8.13
CA ASP A 44 -18.96 10.98 7.68
C ASP A 44 -18.48 12.45 7.72
N LEU A 45 -18.93 13.29 6.78
CA LEU A 45 -18.54 14.70 6.74
C LEU A 45 -18.90 15.43 8.03
N VAL A 46 -20.03 15.10 8.65
CA VAL A 46 -20.44 15.70 9.93
C VAL A 46 -19.37 15.43 10.99
N GLN A 47 -18.85 14.21 11.08
CA GLN A 47 -17.79 13.87 12.03
C GLN A 47 -16.49 14.64 11.74
N LEU A 48 -16.16 14.81 10.45
CA LEU A 48 -14.96 15.52 10.02
C LEU A 48 -15.01 17.00 10.39
N VAL A 49 -16.12 17.68 10.10
CA VAL A 49 -16.31 19.12 10.36
C VAL A 49 -16.31 19.42 11.85
N HIS A 50 -16.91 18.57 12.69
CA HIS A 50 -16.96 18.78 14.14
C HIS A 50 -15.59 18.62 14.82
N LYS A 51 -14.69 17.81 14.26
CA LYS A 51 -13.36 17.56 14.82
C LYS A 51 -12.27 18.47 14.23
N ILE A 52 -12.54 19.15 13.10
CA ILE A 52 -11.56 19.96 12.34
C ILE A 52 -10.20 19.23 12.24
N SER A 53 -10.22 17.96 11.85
CA SER A 53 -8.99 17.16 11.84
C SER A 53 -8.72 16.62 10.45
N ALA A 54 -7.57 17.03 9.90
CA ALA A 54 -6.91 16.32 8.81
C ALA A 54 -6.70 14.84 9.19
N PHE A 55 -6.48 13.98 8.20
CA PHE A 55 -5.91 12.67 8.46
C PHE A 55 -4.55 12.90 9.10
N ASP A 56 -4.39 12.47 10.36
CA ASP A 56 -3.19 12.62 11.14
C ASP A 56 -2.69 11.23 11.55
N TRP A 57 -1.60 10.80 10.92
CA TRP A 57 -0.99 9.51 11.20
C TRP A 57 -0.06 9.58 12.41
N GLU A 58 0.43 10.75 12.81
CA GLU A 58 1.33 10.91 13.96
C GLU A 58 0.61 10.65 15.28
N SER A 59 -0.70 10.94 15.34
CA SER A 59 -1.55 10.65 16.51
C SER A 59 -2.28 9.30 16.46
N SER A 60 -2.05 8.49 15.42
CA SER A 60 -2.72 7.21 15.22
C SER A 60 -1.77 6.05 15.49
N ASP A 61 -2.25 4.98 16.15
CA ASP A 61 -1.45 3.76 16.30
C ASP A 61 -1.33 3.03 14.94
N PRO A 62 -0.11 2.74 14.46
CA PRO A 62 0.07 1.98 13.23
C PRO A 62 -0.29 0.51 13.40
N TRP A 63 -0.66 -0.11 12.29
CA TRP A 63 -0.62 -1.56 12.16
C TRP A 63 0.77 -1.98 11.70
N LEU A 64 1.44 -2.78 12.51
CA LEU A 64 2.76 -3.28 12.18
C LEU A 64 2.65 -4.42 11.17
N GLY A 65 3.64 -4.53 10.30
CA GLY A 65 3.69 -5.64 9.36
C GLY A 65 4.90 -5.62 8.45
N HIS A 66 4.78 -6.40 7.39
CA HIS A 66 5.77 -6.45 6.32
C HIS A 66 5.11 -6.33 4.97
N VAL A 67 5.90 -5.84 4.01
CA VAL A 67 5.55 -5.90 2.59
C VAL A 67 6.58 -6.73 1.83
N CYS A 68 6.10 -7.63 0.98
CA CYS A 68 6.94 -8.46 0.12
C CYS A 68 6.94 -7.90 -1.31
N LEU A 69 7.97 -7.14 -1.62
CA LEU A 69 8.18 -6.46 -2.91
C LEU A 69 8.87 -7.41 -3.89
N ASP A 70 8.30 -7.60 -5.08
CA ASP A 70 9.00 -8.26 -6.18
C ASP A 70 9.80 -7.20 -6.95
N VAL A 71 11.12 -7.10 -6.75
CA VAL A 71 11.98 -6.09 -7.40
C VAL A 71 12.18 -6.33 -8.91
N SER A 72 11.55 -7.36 -9.49
CA SER A 72 11.57 -7.55 -10.93
C SER A 72 10.74 -6.50 -11.65
N THR A 73 11.13 -6.14 -12.87
CA THR A 73 10.36 -5.23 -13.73
C THR A 73 8.97 -5.76 -14.11
N LYS A 74 8.70 -7.05 -13.87
CA LYS A 74 7.40 -7.68 -14.16
C LYS A 74 6.33 -7.33 -13.12
N SER A 75 6.71 -6.91 -11.92
CA SER A 75 5.77 -6.51 -10.87
C SER A 75 5.27 -5.07 -11.06
N LEU A 76 5.97 -4.28 -11.87
CA LEU A 76 5.60 -2.93 -12.24
C LEU A 76 4.40 -2.95 -13.17
N ILE A 77 3.26 -2.46 -12.69
CA ILE A 77 2.00 -2.42 -13.45
C ILE A 77 1.76 -1.09 -14.15
N GLY A 78 2.48 -0.04 -13.77
CA GLY A 78 2.33 1.26 -14.39
C GLY A 78 3.40 2.26 -13.96
N VAL A 79 3.68 3.19 -14.86
CA VAL A 79 4.54 4.35 -14.61
C VAL A 79 3.73 5.57 -15.01
N GLY A 80 3.34 6.37 -14.01
CA GLY A 80 2.72 7.68 -14.21
C GLY A 80 3.77 8.75 -14.41
N ALA A 81 3.37 10.02 -14.42
CA ALA A 81 4.32 11.13 -14.53
C ALA A 81 5.25 11.26 -13.31
N PHE A 82 4.75 10.92 -12.12
CA PHE A 82 5.44 11.16 -10.84
C PHE A 82 5.57 9.91 -9.96
N LYS A 83 4.85 8.83 -10.30
CA LYS A 83 4.76 7.62 -9.48
C LYS A 83 4.80 6.36 -10.29
N THR A 84 5.46 5.34 -9.75
CA THR A 84 5.32 3.96 -10.21
C THR A 84 4.17 3.30 -9.46
N ALA A 85 3.60 2.26 -10.04
CA ALA A 85 2.63 1.39 -9.39
C ALA A 85 3.12 -0.06 -9.51
N GLN A 86 3.18 -0.77 -8.39
CA GLN A 86 3.75 -2.11 -8.32
C GLN A 86 2.85 -3.04 -7.51
N ILE A 87 2.65 -4.26 -8.00
CA ILE A 87 1.97 -5.32 -7.24
C ILE A 87 2.92 -5.89 -6.18
N THR A 88 2.41 -6.04 -4.98
CA THR A 88 3.14 -6.57 -3.83
C THR A 88 2.17 -7.24 -2.85
N HIS A 89 2.68 -7.81 -1.76
CA HIS A 89 1.87 -8.49 -0.76
C HIS A 89 2.07 -7.90 0.63
N LEU A 90 0.96 -7.52 1.25
CA LEU A 90 0.87 -6.96 2.59
C LEU A 90 0.63 -8.07 3.62
N MET A 91 1.44 -8.07 4.69
CA MET A 91 1.32 -9.01 5.81
C MET A 91 1.32 -8.22 7.12
N LEU A 92 0.12 -7.95 7.66
CA LEU A 92 -0.01 -7.26 8.95
C LEU A 92 -0.04 -8.25 10.11
N SER A 93 0.47 -7.83 11.26
CA SER A 93 0.41 -8.56 12.52
C SER A 93 0.16 -7.59 13.69
N PRO A 94 -1.06 -7.57 14.27
CA PRO A 94 -2.21 -8.42 13.96
C PRO A 94 -2.87 -8.09 12.61
N LEU A 95 -3.68 -9.03 12.10
CA LEU A 95 -4.54 -8.74 10.93
C LEU A 95 -5.61 -7.71 11.30
N ARG A 96 -5.99 -6.88 10.34
CA ARG A 96 -7.10 -5.95 10.52
C ARG A 96 -8.45 -6.69 10.55
N PRO A 97 -9.43 -6.21 11.32
CA PRO A 97 -10.76 -6.82 11.33
C PRO A 97 -11.46 -6.77 9.97
N THR A 98 -11.24 -5.69 9.19
CA THR A 98 -11.89 -5.44 7.90
C THR A 98 -10.99 -4.63 6.95
N GLY A 99 -11.31 -4.68 5.65
CA GLY A 99 -10.66 -3.89 4.61
C GLY A 99 -9.25 -4.37 4.26
N LEU A 100 -8.42 -3.47 3.72
CA LEU A 100 -7.03 -3.76 3.40
C LEU A 100 -6.24 -4.17 4.65
N GLY A 101 -5.53 -5.30 4.58
CA GLY A 101 -4.78 -5.90 5.68
C GLY A 101 -5.59 -6.88 6.54
N SER A 102 -6.81 -7.24 6.14
CA SER A 102 -7.64 -8.23 6.85
C SER A 102 -7.36 -9.68 6.46
N LEU A 103 -6.66 -9.88 5.35
CA LEU A 103 -6.23 -11.21 4.89
C LEU A 103 -4.71 -11.35 5.03
N PRO A 104 -4.21 -12.55 5.36
CA PRO A 104 -2.78 -12.81 5.33
C PRO A 104 -2.26 -12.71 3.89
N ASN A 105 -1.08 -12.11 3.73
CA ASN A 105 -0.40 -12.01 2.43
C ASN A 105 -1.30 -11.39 1.34
N GLN A 106 -2.03 -10.33 1.68
CA GLN A 106 -3.00 -9.70 0.79
C GLN A 106 -2.28 -8.98 -0.35
N SER A 107 -2.65 -9.30 -1.61
CA SER A 107 -2.12 -8.57 -2.76
C SER A 107 -2.58 -7.12 -2.74
N ILE A 108 -1.63 -6.18 -2.85
CA ILE A 108 -1.86 -4.75 -2.86
C ILE A 108 -1.09 -4.09 -4.01
N ILE A 109 -1.47 -2.86 -4.34
CA ILE A 109 -0.70 -2.00 -5.24
C ILE A 109 -0.05 -0.92 -4.38
N ILE A 110 1.28 -0.85 -4.37
CA ILE A 110 1.99 0.30 -3.80
C ILE A 110 2.29 1.30 -4.92
N LYS A 111 2.14 2.57 -4.58
CA LYS A 111 2.59 3.69 -5.42
C LYS A 111 3.79 4.37 -4.76
N TRP A 112 4.88 4.45 -5.50
CA TRP A 112 6.13 5.06 -5.03
C TRP A 112 6.37 6.35 -5.81
N SER A 113 6.71 7.42 -5.11
CA SER A 113 7.17 8.64 -5.77
C SER A 113 8.59 8.44 -6.26
N TYR A 114 8.90 8.95 -7.45
CA TYR A 114 10.26 8.87 -7.97
C TYR A 114 10.69 10.20 -8.57
N ILE A 115 12.00 10.42 -8.56
CA ILE A 115 12.64 11.56 -9.21
C ILE A 115 13.21 11.08 -10.54
N ILE A 116 12.88 11.79 -11.62
CA ILE A 116 13.50 11.58 -12.94
C ILE A 116 14.87 12.26 -12.89
N THR A 117 15.93 11.47 -12.75
CA THR A 117 17.28 11.99 -12.94
C THR A 117 17.55 12.10 -14.43
N GLY A 118 17.83 13.31 -14.93
CA GLY A 118 18.21 13.54 -16.33
C GLY A 118 19.57 12.94 -16.73
N ASP A 119 20.24 12.26 -15.80
CA ASP A 119 21.57 11.71 -15.98
C ASP A 119 21.49 10.32 -16.63
N LYS A 120 21.86 10.25 -17.91
CA LYS A 120 21.87 9.03 -18.72
C LYS A 120 22.96 8.02 -18.30
N THR A 121 23.75 8.37 -17.28
CA THR A 121 24.87 7.55 -16.78
C THR A 121 24.53 6.70 -15.57
N ALA A 122 23.28 6.77 -15.06
CA ALA A 122 22.82 5.94 -13.95
C ALA A 122 22.96 4.45 -14.31
N GLN A 123 23.95 3.82 -13.69
CA GLN A 123 24.36 2.44 -13.91
C GLN A 123 23.20 1.48 -13.63
N LEU A 124 22.94 0.62 -14.63
CA LEU A 124 22.41 -0.75 -14.52
C LEU A 124 21.64 -1.10 -13.22
N GLY A 125 20.45 -0.55 -13.00
CA GLY A 125 19.66 -0.90 -11.82
C GLY A 125 18.18 -0.51 -11.85
N SER A 126 17.87 0.75 -12.15
CA SER A 126 16.50 1.25 -12.35
C SER A 126 16.59 2.71 -12.82
N PRO A 127 15.77 3.18 -13.78
CA PRO A 127 15.75 4.60 -14.18
C PRO A 127 15.14 5.51 -13.11
N PHE A 128 14.73 4.98 -11.97
CA PHE A 128 14.02 5.68 -10.91
C PHE A 128 14.88 5.83 -9.68
N VAL A 129 15.04 7.07 -9.21
CA VAL A 129 15.61 7.38 -7.89
C VAL A 129 14.46 7.68 -6.94
N TYR A 130 14.41 6.95 -5.83
CA TYR A 130 13.41 7.13 -4.79
C TYR A 130 13.90 8.16 -3.76
N PRO A 131 13.06 9.16 -3.38
CA PRO A 131 13.41 10.11 -2.33
C PRO A 131 13.66 9.41 -1.00
N SER A 132 14.37 10.08 -0.10
CA SER A 132 14.45 9.61 1.28
C SER A 132 13.08 9.75 1.98
N LEU A 133 12.84 8.95 3.03
CA LEU A 133 11.58 9.00 3.78
C LEU A 133 11.27 10.42 4.30
N GLY A 134 12.29 11.17 4.75
CA GLY A 134 12.10 12.53 5.23
C GLY A 134 11.67 13.52 4.14
N GLU A 135 12.11 13.31 2.91
CA GLU A 135 11.69 14.13 1.75
C GLU A 135 10.30 13.72 1.25
N GLU A 136 9.97 12.43 1.30
CA GLU A 136 8.70 11.89 0.79
C GLU A 136 7.54 12.03 1.79
N ALA A 137 7.81 12.01 3.10
CA ALA A 137 6.78 11.95 4.15
C ALA A 137 5.74 13.07 4.03
N ASN A 138 6.16 14.31 3.77
CA ASN A 138 5.24 15.43 3.59
C ASN A 138 4.34 15.26 2.35
N GLN A 139 4.89 14.72 1.25
CA GLN A 139 4.12 14.47 0.04
C GLN A 139 3.11 13.34 0.24
N LEU A 140 3.55 12.25 0.87
CA LEU A 140 2.69 11.12 1.23
C LEU A 140 1.57 11.55 2.18
N TYR A 141 1.87 12.41 3.15
CA TYR A 141 0.89 12.99 4.07
C TYR A 141 -0.18 13.79 3.35
N HIS A 142 0.23 14.68 2.43
CA HIS A 142 -0.71 15.46 1.63
C HIS A 142 -1.60 14.57 0.76
N GLU A 143 -1.04 13.55 0.11
CA GLU A 143 -1.83 12.62 -0.70
C GLU A 143 -2.80 11.77 0.12
N ALA A 144 -2.36 11.28 1.28
CA ALA A 144 -3.23 10.56 2.20
C ALA A 144 -4.41 11.44 2.64
N ASN A 145 -4.13 12.73 2.91
CA ASN A 145 -5.17 13.71 3.22
C ASN A 145 -6.12 13.99 2.04
N ILE A 146 -5.61 14.16 0.82
CA ILE A 146 -6.45 14.32 -0.36
C ILE A 146 -7.38 13.11 -0.51
N MET A 147 -6.83 11.90 -0.40
CA MET A 147 -7.62 10.65 -0.47
C MET A 147 -8.67 10.59 0.65
N TYR A 148 -8.30 10.98 1.88
CA TYR A 148 -9.20 11.05 3.02
C TYR A 148 -10.39 11.98 2.74
N TRP A 149 -10.13 13.22 2.33
CA TRP A 149 -11.18 14.19 1.99
C TRP A 149 -12.06 13.71 0.84
N VAL A 150 -11.47 13.15 -0.21
CA VAL A 150 -12.19 12.62 -1.36
C VAL A 150 -13.15 11.48 -0.95
N LYS A 151 -12.72 10.56 -0.07
CA LYS A 151 -13.59 9.49 0.45
C LYS A 151 -14.77 10.05 1.25
N VAL A 152 -14.54 11.10 2.05
CA VAL A 152 -15.60 11.75 2.84
C VAL A 152 -16.61 12.47 1.94
N LEU A 153 -16.15 13.23 0.94
CA LEU A 153 -17.02 13.93 0.00
C LEU A 153 -17.84 12.96 -0.85
N LEU A 154 -17.25 11.84 -1.27
CA LEU A 154 -17.99 10.80 -2.00
C LEU A 154 -19.09 10.19 -1.12
N LYS A 155 -18.80 9.89 0.14
CA LYS A 155 -19.79 9.37 1.10
C LYS A 155 -20.93 10.37 1.32
N LEU A 156 -20.63 11.65 1.50
CA LEU A 156 -21.65 12.70 1.58
C LEU A 156 -22.54 12.71 0.33
N THR A 157 -21.93 12.64 -0.85
CA THR A 157 -22.62 12.68 -2.13
C THR A 157 -23.61 11.54 -2.24
N TYR A 158 -23.20 10.31 -1.93
CA TYR A 158 -24.11 9.15 -1.94
C TYR A 158 -25.16 9.21 -0.83
N ASN A 159 -24.83 9.69 0.37
CA ASN A 159 -25.82 9.91 1.42
C ASN A 159 -26.90 10.90 0.97
N TYR A 160 -26.54 11.96 0.24
CA TYR A 160 -27.49 12.92 -0.32
C TYR A 160 -28.34 12.28 -1.42
N ILE A 161 -27.73 11.59 -2.38
CA ILE A 161 -28.44 10.89 -3.45
C ILE A 161 -29.44 9.89 -2.87
N ASN A 162 -29.01 9.04 -1.94
CA ASN A 162 -29.86 8.02 -1.34
C ASN A 162 -31.06 8.63 -0.63
N ARG A 163 -30.86 9.71 0.15
CA ARG A 163 -31.98 10.44 0.76
C ARG A 163 -32.94 11.03 -0.28
N ALA A 164 -32.44 11.54 -1.39
CA ALA A 164 -33.30 12.07 -2.44
C ALA A 164 -34.12 10.95 -3.11
N VAL A 165 -33.53 9.76 -3.31
CA VAL A 165 -34.20 8.57 -3.86
C VAL A 165 -35.25 8.03 -2.88
N ASP A 166 -34.90 7.92 -1.60
CA ASP A 166 -35.80 7.40 -0.56
C ASP A 166 -37.05 8.27 -0.37
N ASN A 167 -36.93 9.58 -0.65
CA ASN A 167 -38.04 10.54 -0.55
C ASN A 167 -38.80 10.73 -1.88
N ALA A 168 -38.45 10.00 -2.95
CA ALA A 168 -39.14 10.12 -4.22
C ALA A 168 -40.48 9.36 -4.20
N ASP A 169 -41.56 9.99 -4.69
CA ASP A 169 -42.89 9.36 -4.77
C ASP A 169 -42.95 8.18 -5.77
N GLN A 170 -41.98 8.10 -6.67
CA GLN A 170 -41.89 7.07 -7.70
C GLN A 170 -40.52 6.41 -7.68
N ALA A 171 -40.51 5.09 -7.86
CA ALA A 171 -39.28 4.33 -8.00
C ALA A 171 -38.49 4.78 -9.24
N LEU A 172 -37.16 4.87 -9.12
CA LEU A 172 -36.31 5.21 -10.24
C LEU A 172 -36.39 4.13 -11.34
N PRO A 173 -36.40 4.52 -12.63
CA PRO A 173 -36.43 3.57 -13.73
C PRO A 173 -35.09 2.84 -13.95
N PHE A 174 -34.05 3.15 -13.16
CA PHE A 174 -32.73 2.54 -13.23
C PHE A 174 -32.03 2.54 -11.87
N GLU A 175 -31.05 1.65 -11.72
CA GLU A 175 -30.16 1.61 -10.55
C GLU A 175 -29.03 2.64 -10.70
N ILE A 176 -28.79 3.44 -9.66
CA ILE A 176 -27.67 4.38 -9.65
C ILE A 176 -26.39 3.62 -9.28
N PRO A 177 -25.35 3.64 -10.13
CA PRO A 177 -24.09 2.97 -9.79
C PRO A 177 -23.40 3.68 -8.62
N TYR A 178 -22.91 2.88 -7.67
CA TYR A 178 -22.06 3.33 -6.59
C TYR A 178 -20.60 3.30 -7.02
N LEU A 179 -20.03 4.49 -7.18
CA LEU A 179 -18.59 4.67 -7.29
C LEU A 179 -18.01 4.37 -5.92
N HIS A 180 -16.97 3.53 -5.90
CA HIS A 180 -16.20 3.24 -4.70
C HIS A 180 -14.76 3.64 -4.95
N PHE A 181 -14.19 4.43 -4.04
CA PHE A 181 -12.75 4.54 -3.97
C PHE A 181 -12.17 3.24 -3.45
N VAL A 182 -11.00 2.88 -3.95
CA VAL A 182 -10.23 1.75 -3.45
C VAL A 182 -9.89 1.97 -1.97
N ASP A 183 -9.86 0.87 -1.22
CA ASP A 183 -9.26 0.91 0.12
C ASP A 183 -7.78 1.28 -0.01
N ALA A 184 -7.37 2.26 0.78
CA ALA A 184 -6.03 2.84 0.73
C ALA A 184 -5.50 3.01 2.15
N GLY A 185 -4.17 2.98 2.27
CA GLY A 185 -3.48 3.33 3.50
C GLY A 185 -2.12 3.93 3.17
N LEU A 186 -1.59 4.67 4.14
CA LEU A 186 -0.22 5.16 4.13
C LEU A 186 0.69 4.05 4.67
N LEU A 187 1.76 3.73 3.93
CA LEU A 187 2.79 2.79 4.36
C LEU A 187 4.07 3.56 4.57
N LEU A 188 4.68 3.44 5.74
CA LEU A 188 6.02 3.93 6.02
C LEU A 188 6.93 2.72 6.18
N ALA A 189 7.86 2.55 5.24
CA ALA A 189 8.81 1.45 5.27
C ALA A 189 10.08 1.88 6.00
N PHE A 190 10.59 1.02 6.87
CA PHE A 190 11.86 1.23 7.55
C PHE A 190 12.80 0.11 7.18
N THR A 191 14.04 0.48 6.87
CA THR A 191 15.12 -0.51 6.83
C THR A 191 15.44 -0.84 8.28
N GLU A 192 15.13 -2.06 8.71
CA GLU A 192 15.71 -2.58 9.93
C GLU A 192 17.23 -2.50 9.76
N HIS A 193 17.87 -1.55 10.44
CA HIS A 193 19.26 -1.71 10.77
C HIS A 193 19.30 -2.95 11.66
N HIS A 194 19.80 -4.06 11.12
CA HIS A 194 20.27 -5.18 11.93
C HIS A 194 21.17 -4.60 13.01
N ASN A 195 20.64 -4.40 14.22
CA ASN A 195 21.45 -4.28 15.40
C ASN A 195 21.96 -5.70 15.68
N PRO A 196 23.26 -5.96 15.51
CA PRO A 196 23.81 -7.25 15.93
C PRO A 196 23.65 -7.32 17.45
N ILE A 197 22.81 -8.25 17.91
CA ILE A 197 22.86 -8.77 19.27
C ILE A 197 24.02 -9.76 19.36
#